data_AF-A0A8S1LFV3-F1
#
_entry.id   AF-A0A8S1LFV3-F1
#
_cell.length_a   1.000
_cell.length_b   1.000
_cell.length_c   1.000
_cell.angle_alpha   90.00
_cell.angle_beta   90.00
_cell.angle_gamma   90.00
#
_symmetry.space_group_name_H-M   'P 1'
#
loop_
_entity.id
_entity.type
_entity.pdbx_description
1 polymer ?
#
loop_
_entity_poly.entity_id
_entity_poly.type
_entity_poly.pdbx_seq_one_letter_code
_entity_poly.pdbx_strand_id
1 'polypeptide(L)'
;MEHHQYIEKITEERRIRDEQFLRRTQRLLEEEKIKQQSLQLLESMKLQQLKELQDSRRLQSKLNISFIQLKSDERNQKVKEQNKRVKQLLEKFRQEKLQQETQEKQLEEQREEEVKQKLQQIKEKFKVLTTDEIKEHLSYYKKQQEEHQQQLANLRVQKKLQDTYFSQQVQSRLRSRTYQSQLQMIKEEEQKRKEKEERLRRQIKERFAYDHFVKEHFLPKISHSIDLESHTIINQKSKNEISPMKSDSKILGNLYLRQIRKLPRRPRIQSQMVVDQSSSSTLRRDYLSEIRQHSKRKTPQAPIDIKFQADMLERESRQAYTKNKLKGDQLLMESIKQKMLLLEL
;
A
#
# COMPACT_ATOMS: atom_id res chain seq x y z
N MET A 1 -24.69 -148.51 71.85
CA MET A 1 -25.68 -147.43 71.62
C MET A 1 -25.04 -146.06 71.85
N GLU A 2 -24.48 -145.78 73.04
CA GLU A 2 -23.94 -144.44 73.39
C GLU A 2 -22.73 -143.98 72.53
N HIS A 3 -21.82 -144.89 72.18
CA HIS A 3 -20.66 -144.55 71.34
C HIS A 3 -21.02 -144.12 69.90
N HIS A 4 -22.13 -144.62 69.35
CA HIS A 4 -22.61 -144.20 68.02
C HIS A 4 -23.21 -142.80 68.06
N GLN A 5 -23.98 -142.46 69.10
CA GLN A 5 -24.56 -141.13 69.27
C GLN A 5 -23.47 -140.04 69.42
N TYR A 6 -22.33 -140.37 70.04
CA TYR A 6 -21.19 -139.46 70.15
C TYR A 6 -20.48 -139.20 68.81
N ILE A 7 -20.30 -140.25 68.00
CA ILE A 7 -19.71 -140.13 66.66
C ILE A 7 -20.62 -139.30 65.75
N GLU A 8 -21.93 -139.58 65.76
CA GLU A 8 -22.94 -138.81 65.02
C GLU A 8 -22.88 -137.32 65.40
N LYS A 9 -22.83 -137.02 66.70
CA LYS A 9 -22.73 -135.64 67.20
C LYS A 9 -21.46 -134.92 66.71
N ILE A 10 -20.30 -135.58 66.73
CA ILE A 10 -19.05 -134.99 66.20
C ILE A 10 -19.14 -134.77 64.69
N THR A 11 -19.72 -135.69 63.94
CA THR A 11 -19.89 -135.54 62.48
C THR A 11 -20.87 -134.43 62.15
N GLU A 12 -21.95 -134.27 62.93
CA GLU A 12 -22.92 -133.19 62.81
C GLU A 12 -22.27 -131.83 63.12
N GLU A 13 -21.49 -131.73 64.20
CA GLU A 13 -20.77 -130.51 64.58
C GLU A 13 -19.70 -130.12 63.54
N ARG A 14 -19.00 -131.10 62.95
CA ARG A 14 -18.08 -130.85 61.83
C ARG A 14 -18.82 -130.37 60.59
N ARG A 15 -19.93 -131.01 60.22
CA ARG A 15 -20.77 -130.60 59.10
C ARG A 15 -21.30 -129.17 59.29
N ILE A 16 -21.79 -128.84 60.47
CA ILE A 16 -22.27 -127.49 60.80
C ILE A 16 -21.13 -126.47 60.71
N ARG A 17 -19.93 -126.81 61.21
CA ARG A 17 -18.76 -125.93 61.13
C ARG A 17 -18.32 -125.69 59.68
N ASP A 18 -18.30 -126.74 58.87
CA ASP A 18 -17.93 -126.66 57.46
C ASP A 18 -18.98 -125.88 56.65
N GLU A 19 -20.28 -126.09 56.92
CA GLU A 19 -21.37 -125.31 56.32
C GLU A 19 -21.31 -123.84 56.74
N GLN A 20 -20.98 -123.53 58.00
CA GLN A 20 -20.79 -122.16 58.46
C GLN A 20 -19.56 -121.49 57.84
N PHE A 21 -18.46 -122.23 57.70
CA PHE A 21 -17.25 -121.74 57.03
C PHE A 21 -17.53 -121.46 55.54
N LEU A 22 -18.18 -122.39 54.84
CA LEU A 22 -18.60 -122.24 53.45
C LEU A 22 -19.51 -121.03 53.25
N ARG A 23 -20.54 -120.85 54.09
CA ARG A 23 -21.42 -119.68 54.04
C ARG A 23 -20.66 -118.37 54.29
N ARG A 24 -19.69 -118.36 55.20
CA ARG A 24 -18.86 -117.17 55.46
C ARG A 24 -17.98 -116.84 54.26
N THR A 25 -17.34 -117.83 53.64
CA THR A 25 -16.54 -117.62 52.42
C THR A 25 -17.38 -117.17 51.23
N GLN A 26 -18.60 -117.71 51.07
CA GLN A 26 -19.52 -117.27 50.01
C GLN A 26 -19.94 -115.80 50.19
N ARG A 27 -20.27 -115.37 51.41
CA ARG A 27 -20.58 -113.96 51.70
C ARG A 27 -19.42 -113.03 51.41
N LEU A 28 -18.19 -113.40 51.78
CA LEU A 28 -17.00 -112.59 51.49
C LEU A 28 -16.77 -112.44 49.98
N LEU A 29 -16.95 -113.52 49.21
CA LEU A 29 -16.85 -113.48 47.74
C LEU A 29 -17.96 -112.63 47.11
N GLU A 30 -19.18 -112.65 47.65
CA GLU A 30 -20.28 -111.78 47.22
C GLU A 30 -19.99 -110.31 47.53
N GLU A 31 -19.47 -109.99 48.71
CA GLU A 31 -19.05 -108.64 49.09
C GLU A 31 -17.90 -108.12 48.20
N GLU A 32 -16.93 -108.96 47.85
CA GLU A 32 -15.86 -108.61 46.91
C GLU A 32 -16.40 -108.34 45.50
N LYS A 33 -17.36 -109.14 45.01
CA LYS A 33 -18.02 -108.90 43.72
C LYS A 33 -18.79 -107.58 43.70
N ILE A 34 -19.55 -107.28 44.76
CA ILE A 34 -20.28 -106.02 44.89
C ILE A 34 -19.32 -104.83 44.94
N LYS A 35 -18.20 -104.95 45.67
CA LYS A 35 -17.15 -103.93 45.70
C LYS A 35 -16.52 -103.71 44.33
N GLN A 36 -16.21 -104.78 43.58
CA GLN A 36 -15.68 -104.65 42.22
C GLN A 36 -16.67 -103.98 41.26
N GLN A 37 -17.95 -104.35 41.31
CA GLN A 37 -19.01 -103.73 40.50
C GLN A 37 -19.18 -102.24 40.83
N SER A 38 -19.20 -101.86 42.11
CA SER A 38 -19.30 -100.45 42.50
C SER A 38 -18.09 -99.61 42.07
N LEU A 39 -16.88 -100.19 42.10
CA LEU A 39 -15.67 -99.54 41.60
C LEU A 39 -15.72 -99.32 40.08
N GLN A 40 -16.16 -100.32 39.31
CA GLN A 40 -16.35 -100.20 37.85
C GLN A 40 -17.41 -99.14 37.49
N LEU A 41 -18.51 -99.09 38.23
CA LEU A 41 -19.54 -98.06 38.05
C LEU A 41 -18.97 -96.66 38.33
N LEU A 42 -18.24 -96.49 39.43
CA LEU A 42 -17.60 -95.22 39.79
C LEU A 42 -16.59 -94.75 38.74
N GLU A 43 -15.79 -95.69 38.20
CA GLU A 43 -14.83 -95.40 37.14
C GLU A 43 -15.54 -94.98 35.85
N SER A 44 -16.61 -95.67 35.46
CA SER A 44 -17.41 -95.31 34.29
C SER A 44 -18.04 -93.91 34.42
N MET A 45 -18.55 -93.57 35.62
CA MET A 45 -19.10 -92.24 35.90
C MET A 45 -18.03 -91.15 35.83
N LYS A 46 -16.82 -91.40 36.35
CA LYS A 46 -15.69 -90.45 36.25
C LYS A 46 -15.26 -90.22 34.81
N LEU A 47 -15.18 -91.28 34.00
CA LEU A 47 -14.85 -91.18 32.58
C LEU A 47 -15.92 -90.38 31.82
N GLN A 48 -17.19 -90.61 32.12
CA GLN A 48 -18.29 -89.86 31.53
C GLN A 48 -18.23 -88.36 31.91
N GLN A 49 -18.03 -88.04 33.19
CA GLN A 49 -17.87 -86.65 33.65
C GLN A 49 -16.68 -85.94 32.98
N LEU A 50 -15.54 -86.62 32.84
CA LEU A 50 -14.37 -86.08 32.15
C LEU A 50 -14.66 -85.80 30.67
N LYS A 51 -15.40 -86.69 30.00
CA LYS A 51 -15.81 -86.50 28.60
C LYS A 51 -16.76 -85.31 28.45
N GLU A 52 -17.77 -85.18 29.31
CA GLU A 52 -18.71 -84.06 29.30
C GLU A 52 -18.02 -82.71 29.56
N LEU A 53 -17.03 -82.68 30.47
CA LEU A 53 -16.20 -81.50 30.71
C LEU A 53 -15.32 -81.16 29.50
N GLN A 54 -14.75 -82.16 28.83
CA GLN A 54 -13.97 -81.97 27.62
C GLN A 54 -14.84 -81.43 26.47
N ASP A 55 -16.03 -81.98 26.28
CA ASP A 55 -16.97 -81.55 25.26
C ASP A 55 -17.52 -80.15 25.56
N SER A 56 -17.76 -79.81 26.82
CA SER A 56 -18.12 -78.46 27.26
C SER A 56 -17.02 -77.44 26.96
N ARG A 57 -15.75 -77.77 27.25
CA ARG A 57 -14.61 -76.91 26.90
C ARG A 57 -14.45 -76.73 25.39
N ARG A 58 -14.65 -77.80 24.61
CA ARG A 58 -14.63 -77.75 23.14
C ARG A 58 -15.75 -76.86 22.60
N LEU A 59 -16.96 -76.98 23.15
CA LEU A 59 -18.09 -76.14 22.77
C LEU A 59 -17.82 -74.66 23.10
N GLN A 60 -17.32 -74.37 24.30
CA GLN A 60 -16.94 -73.01 24.71
C GLN A 60 -15.88 -72.42 23.78
N SER A 61 -14.85 -73.19 23.42
CA SER A 61 -13.82 -72.74 22.47
C SER A 61 -14.42 -72.42 21.09
N LYS A 62 -15.33 -73.26 20.58
CA LYS A 62 -16.01 -72.99 19.30
C LYS A 62 -16.85 -71.72 19.38
N LEU A 63 -17.63 -71.55 20.45
CA LEU A 63 -18.44 -70.34 20.66
C LEU A 63 -17.57 -69.07 20.75
N ASN A 64 -16.43 -69.15 21.42
CA ASN A 64 -15.48 -68.03 21.51
C ASN A 64 -14.90 -67.67 20.12
N ILE A 65 -14.53 -68.66 19.30
CA ILE A 65 -14.05 -68.43 17.94
C ILE A 65 -15.15 -67.75 17.10
N SER A 66 -16.38 -68.26 17.15
CA SER A 66 -17.52 -67.65 16.45
C SER A 66 -17.79 -66.23 16.92
N PHE A 67 -17.69 -65.95 18.22
CA PHE A 67 -17.86 -64.61 18.77
C PHE A 67 -16.77 -63.64 18.27
N ILE A 68 -15.51 -64.07 18.26
CA ILE A 68 -14.39 -63.28 17.72
C ILE A 68 -14.61 -62.99 16.23
N GLN A 69 -15.06 -63.98 15.46
CA GLN A 69 -15.39 -63.81 14.04
C GLN A 69 -16.52 -62.81 13.83
N LEU A 70 -17.63 -62.93 14.56
CA LEU A 70 -18.74 -61.97 14.49
C LEU A 70 -18.28 -60.54 14.82
N LYS A 71 -17.45 -60.36 15.85
CA LYS A 71 -16.86 -59.06 16.18
C LYS A 71 -15.87 -58.54 15.14
N SER A 72 -15.16 -59.44 14.45
CA SER A 72 -14.32 -59.07 13.31
C SER A 72 -15.18 -58.61 12.12
N ASP A 73 -16.26 -59.32 11.82
CA ASP A 73 -17.16 -59.00 10.71
C ASP A 73 -17.92 -57.69 10.95
N GLU A 74 -18.41 -57.45 12.17
CA GLU A 74 -19.00 -56.16 12.58
C GLU A 74 -18.02 -54.99 12.35
N ARG A 75 -16.75 -55.16 12.73
CA ARG A 75 -15.71 -54.14 12.52
C ARG A 75 -15.43 -53.93 11.03
N ASN A 76 -15.34 -55.01 10.27
CA ASN A 76 -15.12 -54.96 8.82
C ASN A 76 -16.27 -54.25 8.09
N GLN A 77 -17.52 -54.49 8.49
CA GLN A 77 -18.69 -53.78 7.95
C GLN A 77 -18.62 -52.28 8.26
N LYS A 78 -18.28 -51.89 9.49
CA LYS A 78 -18.11 -50.48 9.87
C LYS A 78 -17.02 -49.78 9.04
N VAL A 79 -15.88 -50.43 8.81
CA VAL A 79 -14.81 -49.89 7.96
C VAL A 79 -15.27 -49.75 6.50
N LYS A 80 -16.02 -50.73 5.96
CA LYS A 80 -16.59 -50.65 4.61
C LYS A 80 -17.56 -49.47 4.48
N GLU A 81 -18.41 -49.22 5.47
CA GLU A 81 -19.31 -48.07 5.49
C GLU A 81 -18.57 -46.73 5.59
N GLN A 82 -17.56 -46.63 6.47
CA GLN A 82 -16.71 -45.45 6.57
C GLN A 82 -16.00 -45.15 5.25
N ASN A 83 -15.42 -46.17 4.61
CA ASN A 83 -14.77 -46.02 3.31
C ASN A 83 -15.76 -45.59 2.22
N LYS A 84 -17.00 -46.09 2.25
CA LYS A 84 -18.07 -45.64 1.34
C LYS A 84 -18.38 -44.15 1.55
N ARG A 85 -18.50 -43.69 2.79
CA ARG A 85 -18.74 -42.27 3.12
C ARG A 85 -17.57 -41.38 2.69
N VAL A 86 -16.33 -41.82 2.93
CA VAL A 86 -15.12 -41.09 2.49
C VAL A 86 -15.06 -40.97 0.96
N LYS A 87 -15.35 -42.05 0.23
CA LYS A 87 -15.41 -42.01 -1.24
C LYS A 87 -16.46 -41.02 -1.74
N GLN A 88 -17.66 -41.03 -1.15
CA GLN A 88 -18.72 -40.07 -1.49
C GLN A 88 -18.33 -38.62 -1.18
N LEU A 89 -17.66 -38.37 -0.06
CA LEU A 89 -17.16 -37.03 0.29
C LEU A 89 -16.10 -36.56 -0.70
N LEU A 90 -15.15 -37.42 -1.06
CA LEU A 90 -14.11 -37.08 -2.05
C LEU A 90 -14.70 -36.79 -3.43
N GLU A 91 -15.76 -37.50 -3.82
CA GLU A 91 -16.46 -37.24 -5.07
C GLU A 91 -17.20 -35.90 -5.06
N LYS A 92 -17.87 -35.56 -3.96
CA LYS A 92 -18.45 -34.21 -3.76
C LYS A 92 -17.39 -33.12 -3.81
N PHE A 93 -16.27 -33.28 -3.12
CA PHE A 93 -15.15 -32.33 -3.17
C PHE A 93 -14.61 -32.14 -4.60
N ARG A 94 -14.52 -33.22 -5.40
CA ARG A 94 -14.11 -33.11 -6.80
C ARG A 94 -15.11 -32.32 -7.64
N GLN A 95 -16.41 -32.54 -7.44
CA GLN A 95 -17.47 -31.81 -8.14
C GLN A 95 -17.48 -30.33 -7.74
N GLU A 96 -17.38 -30.01 -6.45
CA GLU A 96 -17.30 -28.63 -5.94
C GLU A 96 -16.07 -27.90 -6.50
N LYS A 97 -14.90 -28.57 -6.54
CA LYS A 97 -13.70 -27.98 -7.12
C LYS A 97 -13.85 -27.71 -8.61
N LEU A 98 -14.46 -28.63 -9.35
CA LEU A 98 -14.71 -28.46 -10.79
C LEU A 98 -15.70 -27.31 -11.04
N GLN A 99 -16.73 -27.17 -10.20
CA GLN A 99 -17.65 -26.03 -10.25
C GLN A 99 -16.94 -24.70 -9.98
N GLN A 100 -16.06 -24.64 -8.96
CA GLN A 100 -15.25 -23.45 -8.68
C GLN A 100 -14.34 -23.09 -9.86
N GLU A 101 -13.63 -24.06 -10.43
CA GLU A 101 -12.77 -23.83 -11.60
C GLU A 101 -13.57 -23.33 -12.82
N THR A 102 -14.81 -23.83 -13.03
CA THR A 102 -15.68 -23.32 -14.11
C THR A 102 -16.19 -21.91 -13.85
N GLN A 103 -16.53 -21.57 -12.60
CA GLN A 103 -16.98 -20.23 -12.23
C GLN A 103 -15.85 -19.20 -12.36
N GLU A 104 -14.63 -19.57 -11.96
CA GLU A 104 -13.45 -18.71 -12.13
C GLU A 104 -13.19 -18.41 -13.61
N LYS A 105 -13.26 -19.43 -14.48
CA LYS A 105 -13.11 -19.23 -15.93
C LYS A 105 -14.18 -18.33 -16.53
N GLN A 106 -15.44 -18.50 -16.14
CA GLN A 106 -16.53 -17.64 -16.61
C GLN A 106 -16.34 -16.18 -16.16
N LEU A 107 -15.88 -15.96 -14.93
CA LEU A 107 -15.57 -14.61 -14.43
C LEU A 107 -14.36 -14.00 -15.15
N GLU A 108 -13.37 -14.80 -15.51
CA GLU A 108 -12.20 -14.36 -16.28
C GLU A 108 -12.59 -13.96 -17.72
N GLU A 109 -13.40 -14.78 -18.40
CA GLU A 109 -13.96 -14.45 -19.73
C GLU A 109 -14.78 -13.15 -19.71
N GLN A 110 -15.64 -12.96 -18.71
CA GLN A 110 -16.41 -11.72 -18.55
C GLN A 110 -15.52 -10.49 -18.35
N ARG A 111 -14.44 -10.62 -17.57
CA ARG A 111 -13.47 -9.53 -17.37
C ARG A 111 -12.72 -9.20 -18.66
N GLU A 112 -12.32 -10.21 -19.43
CA GLU A 112 -11.67 -10.00 -20.72
C GLU A 112 -12.59 -9.28 -21.72
N GLU A 113 -13.88 -9.64 -21.77
CA GLU A 113 -14.86 -8.97 -22.62
C GLU A 113 -15.08 -7.51 -22.19
N GLU A 114 -15.15 -7.23 -20.89
CA GLU A 114 -15.26 -5.86 -20.36
C GLU A 114 -14.03 -5.01 -20.74
N VAL A 115 -12.82 -5.58 -20.65
CA VAL A 115 -11.59 -4.92 -21.08
C VAL A 115 -11.61 -4.66 -22.58
N LYS A 116 -12.04 -5.62 -23.40
CA LYS A 116 -12.19 -5.45 -24.87
C LYS A 116 -13.16 -4.32 -25.19
N GLN A 117 -14.32 -4.26 -24.54
CA GLN A 117 -15.30 -3.19 -24.72
C GLN A 117 -14.74 -1.82 -24.30
N LYS A 118 -14.07 -1.73 -23.14
CA LYS A 118 -13.42 -0.49 -22.70
C LYS A 118 -12.34 -0.04 -23.68
N LEU A 119 -11.52 -0.95 -24.19
CA LEU A 119 -10.51 -0.64 -25.21
C LEU A 119 -11.15 -0.15 -26.51
N GLN A 120 -12.29 -0.70 -26.91
CA GLN A 120 -13.04 -0.22 -28.08
C GLN A 120 -13.61 1.18 -27.85
N GLN A 121 -14.21 1.45 -26.69
CA GLN A 121 -14.65 2.80 -26.32
C GLN A 121 -13.50 3.80 -26.26
N ILE A 122 -12.33 3.39 -25.78
CA ILE A 122 -11.10 4.20 -25.82
C ILE A 122 -10.72 4.45 -27.29
N LYS A 123 -10.67 3.43 -28.15
CA LYS A 123 -10.37 3.61 -29.58
C LYS A 123 -11.35 4.55 -30.28
N GLU A 124 -12.63 4.51 -29.94
CA GLU A 124 -13.66 5.42 -30.48
C GLU A 124 -13.50 6.85 -29.95
N LYS A 125 -13.19 7.03 -28.66
CA LYS A 125 -12.92 8.34 -28.05
C LYS A 125 -11.63 8.97 -28.54
N PHE A 126 -10.62 8.13 -28.79
CA PHE A 126 -9.33 8.50 -29.37
C PHE A 126 -9.33 8.21 -30.88
N LYS A 127 -10.49 8.35 -31.56
CA LYS A 127 -10.51 8.43 -33.02
C LYS A 127 -9.47 9.47 -33.42
N VAL A 128 -8.32 8.99 -33.86
CA VAL A 128 -7.23 9.81 -34.34
C VAL A 128 -7.84 10.58 -35.49
N LEU A 129 -7.91 11.91 -35.37
CA LEU A 129 -8.36 12.77 -36.47
C LEU A 129 -7.64 12.27 -37.71
N THR A 130 -8.40 11.93 -38.73
CA THR A 130 -7.80 11.43 -39.97
C THR A 130 -6.83 12.48 -40.49
N THR A 131 -5.83 12.05 -41.25
CA THR A 131 -4.85 13.00 -41.82
C THR A 131 -5.50 14.11 -42.61
N ASP A 132 -6.72 13.90 -43.11
CA ASP A 132 -7.48 14.89 -43.86
C ASP A 132 -8.26 15.86 -42.95
N GLU A 133 -8.85 15.39 -41.85
CA GLU A 133 -9.42 16.28 -40.81
C GLU A 133 -8.34 17.18 -40.18
N ILE A 134 -7.13 16.66 -39.96
CA ILE A 134 -5.99 17.45 -39.47
C ILE A 134 -5.58 18.52 -40.49
N LYS A 135 -5.58 18.20 -41.79
CA LYS A 135 -5.29 19.17 -42.87
C LYS A 135 -6.37 20.24 -42.97
N GLU A 136 -7.64 19.89 -42.81
CA GLU A 136 -8.75 20.85 -42.78
C GLU A 136 -8.66 21.79 -41.58
N HIS A 137 -8.37 21.26 -40.39
CA HIS A 137 -8.13 22.11 -39.22
C HIS A 137 -6.91 23.01 -39.40
N LEU A 138 -5.81 22.50 -39.93
CA LEU A 138 -4.61 23.31 -40.20
C LEU A 138 -4.87 24.41 -41.24
N SER A 139 -5.66 24.14 -42.29
CA SER A 139 -6.00 25.15 -43.30
C SER A 139 -6.91 26.23 -42.73
N TYR A 140 -7.89 25.85 -41.91
CA TYR A 140 -8.75 26.77 -41.18
C TYR A 140 -7.96 27.68 -40.24
N TYR A 141 -7.05 27.12 -39.43
CA TYR A 141 -6.21 27.89 -38.52
C TYR A 141 -5.27 28.85 -39.26
N LYS A 142 -4.66 28.43 -40.36
CA LYS A 142 -3.84 29.32 -41.20
C LYS A 142 -4.65 30.49 -41.74
N LYS A 143 -5.86 30.23 -42.24
CA LYS A 143 -6.75 31.29 -42.73
C LYS A 143 -7.11 32.30 -41.65
N GLN A 144 -7.47 31.84 -40.45
CA GLN A 144 -7.72 32.75 -39.32
C GLN A 144 -6.48 33.55 -38.92
N GLN A 145 -5.30 32.93 -38.94
CA GLN A 145 -4.05 33.60 -38.63
C GLN A 145 -3.75 34.73 -39.63
N GLU A 146 -3.98 34.49 -40.93
CA GLU A 146 -3.83 35.50 -41.99
C GLU A 146 -4.85 36.65 -41.82
N GLU A 147 -6.11 36.34 -41.52
CA GLU A 147 -7.16 37.34 -41.26
C GLU A 147 -6.79 38.24 -40.07
N HIS A 148 -6.31 37.66 -38.96
CA HIS A 148 -5.86 38.43 -37.80
C HIS A 148 -4.61 39.27 -38.07
N GLN A 149 -3.66 38.77 -38.87
CA GLN A 149 -2.50 39.56 -39.28
C GLN A 149 -2.90 40.77 -40.14
N GLN A 150 -3.88 40.59 -41.03
CA GLN A 150 -4.38 41.67 -41.87
C GLN A 150 -5.14 42.73 -41.04
N GLN A 151 -5.94 42.30 -40.06
CA GLN A 151 -6.58 43.20 -39.09
C GLN A 151 -5.55 44.02 -38.29
N LEU A 152 -4.48 43.38 -37.81
CA LEU A 152 -3.38 44.07 -37.11
C LEU A 152 -2.64 45.07 -38.02
N ALA A 153 -2.41 44.73 -39.28
CA ALA A 153 -1.80 45.63 -40.24
C ALA A 153 -2.67 46.88 -40.46
N ASN A 154 -3.98 46.70 -40.62
CA ASN A 154 -4.93 47.81 -40.78
C ASN A 154 -4.97 48.72 -39.55
N LEU A 155 -4.99 48.15 -38.33
CA LEU A 155 -4.94 48.92 -37.09
C LEU A 155 -3.65 49.74 -36.96
N ARG A 156 -2.50 49.18 -37.38
CA ARG A 156 -1.22 49.91 -37.40
C ARG A 156 -1.26 51.10 -38.37
N VAL A 157 -1.90 50.96 -39.53
CA VAL A 157 -2.06 52.05 -40.50
C VAL A 157 -2.97 53.14 -39.94
N GLN A 158 -4.11 52.77 -39.34
CA GLN A 158 -5.04 53.73 -38.71
C GLN A 158 -4.35 54.52 -37.59
N LYS A 159 -3.58 53.84 -36.73
CA LYS A 159 -2.80 54.51 -35.68
C LYS A 159 -1.77 55.48 -36.25
N LYS A 160 -1.03 55.09 -37.29
CA LYS A 160 -0.08 55.99 -37.96
C LYS A 160 -0.77 57.25 -38.51
N LEU A 161 -1.94 57.10 -39.15
CA LEU A 161 -2.71 58.24 -39.64
C LEU A 161 -3.14 59.17 -38.50
N GLN A 162 -3.62 58.62 -37.39
CA GLN A 162 -3.98 59.38 -36.20
C GLN A 162 -2.78 60.13 -35.60
N ASP A 163 -1.63 59.45 -35.47
CA ASP A 163 -0.39 60.04 -34.96
C ASP A 163 0.11 61.17 -35.87
N THR A 164 0.03 61.00 -37.20
CA THR A 164 0.38 62.06 -38.16
C THR A 164 -0.56 63.26 -38.06
N TYR A 165 -1.87 63.03 -37.93
CA TYR A 165 -2.86 64.10 -37.77
C TYR A 165 -2.64 64.88 -36.47
N PHE A 166 -2.42 64.17 -35.36
CA PHE A 166 -2.10 64.79 -34.07
C PHE A 166 -0.81 65.61 -34.13
N SER A 167 0.25 65.06 -34.73
CA SER A 167 1.52 65.77 -34.92
C SER A 167 1.34 67.06 -35.73
N GLN A 168 0.57 67.02 -36.82
CA GLN A 168 0.26 68.21 -37.62
C GLN A 168 -0.53 69.26 -36.83
N GLN A 169 -1.50 68.85 -36.02
CA GLN A 169 -2.25 69.76 -35.16
C GLN A 169 -1.36 70.41 -34.09
N VAL A 170 -0.49 69.64 -33.44
CA VAL A 170 0.45 70.15 -32.43
C VAL A 170 1.43 71.15 -33.06
N GLN A 171 2.00 70.83 -34.23
CA GLN A 171 2.90 71.74 -34.96
C GLN A 171 2.20 73.03 -35.37
N SER A 172 0.95 72.96 -35.85
CA SER A 172 0.15 74.14 -36.19
C SER A 172 -0.10 75.05 -34.98
N ARG A 173 -0.48 74.46 -33.83
CA ARG A 173 -0.68 75.20 -32.57
C ARG A 173 0.61 75.83 -32.06
N LEU A 174 1.74 75.14 -32.15
CA LEU A 174 3.05 75.68 -31.77
C LEU A 174 3.43 76.87 -32.65
N ARG A 175 3.27 76.76 -33.98
CA ARG A 175 3.54 77.87 -34.92
C ARG A 175 2.67 79.10 -34.64
N SER A 176 1.39 78.90 -34.34
CA SER A 176 0.46 79.99 -34.00
C SER A 176 0.87 80.68 -32.69
N ARG A 177 1.22 79.92 -31.65
CA ARG A 177 1.70 80.48 -30.37
C ARG A 177 3.01 81.25 -30.52
N THR A 178 3.98 80.70 -31.28
CA THR A 178 5.25 81.41 -31.53
C THR A 178 5.02 82.70 -32.31
N TYR A 179 4.12 82.68 -33.29
CA TYR A 179 3.77 83.88 -34.07
C TYR A 179 3.08 84.94 -33.20
N GLN A 180 2.13 84.55 -32.35
CA GLN A 180 1.48 85.47 -31.39
C GLN A 180 2.49 86.06 -30.40
N SER A 181 3.40 85.26 -29.87
CA SER A 181 4.46 85.72 -28.97
C SER A 181 5.40 86.72 -29.66
N GLN A 182 5.79 86.46 -30.91
CA GLN A 182 6.60 87.40 -31.70
C GLN A 182 5.87 88.72 -31.95
N LEU A 183 4.58 88.69 -32.30
CA LEU A 183 3.77 89.89 -32.45
C LEU A 183 3.65 90.69 -31.14
N GLN A 184 3.54 90.00 -30.00
CA GLN A 184 3.48 90.64 -28.69
C GLN A 184 4.81 91.33 -28.34
N MET A 185 5.96 90.67 -28.58
CA MET A 185 7.27 91.30 -28.40
C MET A 185 7.43 92.57 -29.23
N ILE A 186 7.00 92.54 -30.50
CA ILE A 186 7.06 93.72 -31.38
C ILE A 186 6.21 94.87 -30.82
N LYS A 187 4.98 94.59 -30.36
CA LYS A 187 4.11 95.59 -29.74
C LYS A 187 4.72 96.19 -28.46
N GLU A 188 5.31 95.36 -27.61
CA GLU A 188 5.99 95.81 -26.39
C GLU A 188 7.23 96.65 -26.70
N GLU A 189 7.99 96.31 -27.74
CA GLU A 189 9.11 97.12 -28.21
C GLU A 189 8.66 98.48 -28.78
N GLU A 190 7.58 98.51 -29.56
CA GLU A 190 6.99 99.76 -30.06
C GLU A 190 6.48 100.65 -28.92
N GLN A 191 5.86 100.06 -27.90
CA GLN A 191 5.41 100.80 -26.72
C GLN A 191 6.60 101.38 -25.94
N LYS A 192 7.67 100.59 -25.75
CA LYS A 192 8.93 101.08 -25.14
C LYS A 192 9.56 102.21 -25.95
N ARG A 193 9.47 102.18 -27.29
CA ARG A 193 9.95 103.30 -28.14
C ARG A 193 9.11 104.56 -27.92
N LYS A 194 7.77 104.44 -27.91
CA LYS A 194 6.86 105.57 -27.63
C LYS A 194 7.09 106.18 -26.25
N GLU A 195 7.24 105.36 -25.22
CA GLU A 195 7.54 105.83 -23.86
C GLU A 195 8.89 106.54 -23.77
N LYS A 196 9.92 106.04 -24.47
CA LYS A 196 11.24 106.71 -24.55
C LYS A 196 11.14 108.06 -25.27
N GLU A 197 10.42 108.12 -26.39
CA GLU A 197 10.17 109.38 -27.11
C GLU A 197 9.41 110.39 -26.24
N GLU A 198 8.40 109.95 -25.49
CA GLU A 198 7.65 110.82 -24.59
C GLU A 198 8.51 111.32 -23.43
N ARG A 199 9.37 110.46 -22.85
CA ARG A 199 10.36 110.89 -21.84
C ARG A 199 11.32 111.93 -22.40
N LEU A 200 11.84 111.73 -23.61
CA LEU A 200 12.70 112.70 -24.30
C LEU A 200 11.97 114.04 -24.53
N ARG A 201 10.71 114.00 -24.97
CA ARG A 201 9.89 115.22 -25.13
C ARG A 201 9.71 115.98 -23.80
N ARG A 202 9.47 115.26 -22.69
CA ARG A 202 9.37 115.88 -21.36
C ARG A 202 10.69 116.51 -20.92
N GLN A 203 11.81 115.80 -21.08
CA GLN A 203 13.14 116.32 -20.78
C GLN A 203 13.48 117.58 -21.59
N ILE A 204 13.14 117.58 -22.89
CA ILE A 204 13.33 118.76 -23.74
C ILE A 204 12.46 119.92 -23.24
N LYS A 205 11.20 119.68 -22.90
CA LYS A 205 10.29 120.72 -22.37
C LYS A 205 10.77 121.28 -21.03
N GLU A 206 11.21 120.42 -20.11
CA GLU A 206 11.81 120.81 -18.83
C GLU A 206 13.09 121.62 -19.03
N ARG A 207 13.93 121.23 -19.98
CA ARG A 207 15.13 121.99 -20.34
C ARG A 207 14.80 123.36 -20.91
N PHE A 208 13.83 123.47 -21.82
CA PHE A 208 13.37 124.77 -22.32
C PHE A 208 12.76 125.64 -21.23
N ALA A 209 12.01 125.06 -20.29
CA ALA A 209 11.46 125.79 -19.15
C ALA A 209 12.57 126.29 -18.21
N TYR A 210 13.59 125.45 -17.97
CA TYR A 210 14.77 125.85 -17.20
C TYR A 210 15.56 126.95 -17.89
N ASP A 211 15.82 126.84 -19.20
CA ASP A 211 16.50 127.87 -19.98
C ASP A 211 15.72 129.20 -19.98
N HIS A 212 14.38 129.16 -20.02
CA HIS A 212 13.52 130.34 -19.87
C HIS A 212 13.64 130.96 -18.47
N PHE A 213 13.59 130.13 -17.42
CA PHE A 213 13.76 130.56 -16.03
C PHE A 213 15.14 131.19 -15.80
N VAL A 214 16.21 130.59 -16.32
CA VAL A 214 17.58 131.15 -16.26
C VAL A 214 17.66 132.48 -16.99
N LYS A 215 17.04 132.59 -18.17
CA LYS A 215 17.01 133.85 -18.94
C LYS A 215 16.27 134.97 -18.21
N GLU A 216 15.13 134.69 -17.59
CA GLU A 216 14.36 135.73 -16.89
C GLU A 216 14.94 136.11 -15.53
N HIS A 217 15.52 135.16 -14.79
CA HIS A 217 15.88 135.39 -13.38
C HIS A 217 17.37 135.58 -13.12
N PHE A 218 18.25 135.05 -13.99
CA PHE A 218 19.70 135.10 -13.77
C PHE A 218 20.45 135.99 -14.77
N LEU A 219 19.95 136.17 -15.99
CA LEU A 219 20.62 137.01 -17.00
C LEU A 219 20.48 138.54 -16.84
N PRO A 220 19.57 139.12 -16.04
CA PRO A 220 19.64 140.57 -15.80
C PRO A 220 20.81 141.02 -14.90
N LYS A 221 21.58 140.09 -14.31
CA LYS A 221 22.57 140.43 -13.24
C LYS A 221 24.00 139.95 -13.48
N ILE A 222 24.37 139.54 -14.70
CA ILE A 222 25.76 139.12 -14.98
C ILE A 222 26.28 139.85 -16.22
N SER A 223 26.39 141.18 -16.11
CA SER A 223 27.52 141.90 -16.69
C SER A 223 28.71 141.68 -15.76
N HIS A 224 29.81 141.17 -16.34
CA HIS A 224 31.14 140.96 -15.77
C HIS A 224 31.49 139.54 -15.31
N SER A 225 32.21 138.86 -16.22
CA SER A 225 33.53 138.25 -16.01
C SER A 225 33.63 136.99 -15.14
N ILE A 226 33.97 135.85 -15.74
CA ILE A 226 35.31 135.18 -15.65
C ILE A 226 35.26 133.75 -16.20
N ASP A 227 36.43 133.35 -16.70
CA ASP A 227 36.87 132.20 -17.49
C ASP A 227 36.66 130.77 -16.93
N LEU A 228 36.78 129.84 -17.87
CA LEU A 228 36.73 128.38 -17.79
C LEU A 228 38.02 127.76 -17.24
N GLU A 229 37.93 126.67 -16.45
CA GLU A 229 38.66 125.41 -16.71
C GLU A 229 38.36 124.23 -15.72
N SER A 230 38.37 123.00 -16.27
CA SER A 230 38.60 121.64 -15.68
C SER A 230 37.49 120.95 -14.83
N HIS A 231 37.25 119.62 -14.79
CA HIS A 231 37.72 118.38 -15.45
C HIS A 231 36.75 117.18 -15.14
N THR A 232 36.90 116.01 -15.79
CA THR A 232 36.02 114.80 -15.82
C THR A 232 36.70 113.50 -15.27
N ILE A 233 35.95 112.45 -14.82
CA ILE A 233 36.43 111.04 -14.53
C ILE A 233 35.31 109.94 -14.71
N ILE A 234 35.63 108.69 -15.16
CA ILE A 234 34.74 107.49 -15.40
C ILE A 234 35.37 106.13 -14.92
N ASN A 235 34.57 105.07 -14.58
CA ASN A 235 35.00 103.68 -14.21
C ASN A 235 34.05 102.51 -14.69
N GLN A 236 34.53 101.23 -14.78
CA GLN A 236 33.82 99.97 -15.21
C GLN A 236 34.00 98.72 -14.27
N LYS A 237 33.25 97.58 -14.47
CA LYS A 237 33.10 96.33 -13.61
C LYS A 237 33.12 94.97 -14.39
N SER A 238 33.18 93.79 -13.69
CA SER A 238 33.02 92.38 -14.22
C SER A 238 32.33 91.31 -13.28
N LYS A 239 32.07 90.04 -13.75
CA LYS A 239 31.32 88.86 -13.14
C LYS A 239 31.92 87.43 -13.50
N ASN A 240 31.48 86.32 -12.83
CA ASN A 240 31.92 84.87 -12.86
C ASN A 240 30.79 83.77 -13.09
N GLU A 241 31.11 82.46 -13.35
CA GLU A 241 30.24 81.21 -13.37
C GLU A 241 30.95 79.81 -13.08
N ILE A 242 30.20 78.69 -12.80
CA ILE A 242 30.60 77.21 -12.59
C ILE A 242 29.48 76.17 -13.00
N SER A 243 29.79 74.84 -13.22
CA SER A 243 28.97 73.64 -13.69
C SER A 243 28.92 72.34 -12.75
N PRO A 244 28.19 71.18 -13.04
CA PRO A 244 27.88 70.03 -12.10
C PRO A 244 28.17 68.50 -12.50
N MET A 245 27.71 67.47 -11.69
CA MET A 245 28.16 66.02 -11.47
C MET A 245 27.17 64.81 -11.82
N LYS A 246 27.57 63.49 -11.72
CA LYS A 246 26.88 62.17 -12.15
C LYS A 246 26.75 61.02 -11.07
N SER A 247 26.01 59.88 -11.33
CA SER A 247 25.55 58.76 -10.43
C SER A 247 25.87 57.25 -10.82
N ASP A 248 25.62 56.27 -9.91
CA ASP A 248 26.03 54.81 -9.92
C ASP A 248 24.88 53.75 -9.89
N SER A 249 25.11 52.53 -10.46
CA SER A 249 24.21 51.35 -10.36
C SER A 249 24.95 49.99 -10.50
N LYS A 250 24.95 49.10 -9.49
CA LYS A 250 25.57 47.74 -9.59
C LYS A 250 25.21 46.66 -8.52
N ILE A 251 24.08 46.74 -7.80
CA ILE A 251 23.82 45.87 -6.61
C ILE A 251 22.55 44.99 -6.73
N LEU A 252 22.34 44.22 -7.81
CA LEU A 252 21.13 43.35 -7.89
C LEU A 252 21.36 41.89 -8.36
N GLY A 253 22.58 41.50 -8.74
CA GLY A 253 22.82 40.17 -9.33
C GLY A 253 22.99 38.98 -8.37
N ASN A 254 23.23 39.19 -7.07
CA ASN A 254 23.77 38.13 -6.19
C ASN A 254 22.76 37.45 -5.24
N LEU A 255 21.49 37.88 -5.19
CA LEU A 255 20.51 37.33 -4.25
C LEU A 255 19.81 36.04 -4.73
N TYR A 256 19.74 35.81 -6.05
CA TYR A 256 18.93 34.71 -6.60
C TYR A 256 19.64 33.34 -6.69
N LEU A 257 20.97 33.28 -6.56
CA LEU A 257 21.73 32.03 -6.76
C LEU A 257 21.89 31.16 -5.49
N ARG A 258 21.53 31.65 -4.30
CA ARG A 258 21.70 30.91 -3.03
C ARG A 258 20.57 29.93 -2.66
N GLN A 259 19.49 29.85 -3.44
CA GLN A 259 18.28 29.10 -3.04
C GLN A 259 18.15 27.66 -3.58
N ILE A 260 19.09 27.14 -4.40
CA ILE A 260 18.86 25.87 -5.15
C ILE A 260 19.54 24.61 -4.55
N ARG A 261 20.22 24.65 -3.40
CA ARG A 261 20.86 23.43 -2.84
C ARG A 261 20.57 23.16 -1.36
N LYS A 262 19.37 22.62 -1.05
CA LYS A 262 19.11 21.78 0.14
C LYS A 262 17.95 20.81 -0.13
N LEU A 263 18.24 19.57 -0.54
CA LEU A 263 17.28 18.47 -0.52
C LEU A 263 17.48 17.64 0.77
N PRO A 264 16.40 17.19 1.45
CA PRO A 264 16.52 16.43 2.69
C PRO A 264 16.93 14.97 2.42
N ARG A 265 17.75 14.39 3.31
CA ARG A 265 18.14 12.97 3.30
C ARG A 265 16.99 12.08 3.80
N ARG A 266 16.80 10.90 3.20
CA ARG A 266 15.78 9.90 3.58
C ARG A 266 15.96 9.40 5.03
N PRO A 267 14.88 9.13 5.78
CA PRO A 267 14.95 8.52 7.11
C PRO A 267 15.22 7.01 7.00
N ARG A 268 16.02 6.50 7.94
CA ARG A 268 16.39 5.09 8.09
C ARG A 268 15.26 4.37 8.84
N ILE A 269 14.61 3.40 8.20
CA ILE A 269 13.54 2.59 8.82
C ILE A 269 14.17 1.71 9.91
N GLN A 270 13.87 2.00 11.19
CA GLN A 270 14.02 1.05 12.29
C GLN A 270 12.74 0.22 12.39
N SER A 271 12.81 -1.07 12.07
CA SER A 271 11.71 -2.00 12.30
C SER A 271 11.56 -2.26 13.80
N GLN A 272 10.66 -1.52 14.43
CA GLN A 272 10.15 -1.82 15.76
C GLN A 272 9.18 -3.01 15.62
N MET A 273 9.57 -4.20 16.07
CA MET A 273 8.63 -5.31 16.21
C MET A 273 7.59 -4.93 17.28
N VAL A 274 6.41 -4.51 16.84
CA VAL A 274 5.22 -4.41 17.68
C VAL A 274 4.78 -5.84 17.98
N VAL A 275 5.03 -6.28 19.21
CA VAL A 275 4.48 -7.52 19.75
C VAL A 275 3.07 -7.19 20.22
N ASP A 276 2.07 -7.52 19.39
CA ASP A 276 0.68 -7.48 19.82
C ASP A 276 0.48 -8.52 20.93
N GLN A 277 0.30 -8.02 22.15
CA GLN A 277 -0.11 -8.78 23.32
C GLN A 277 -1.57 -9.19 23.15
N SER A 278 -1.82 -10.35 22.54
CA SER A 278 -3.09 -11.06 22.66
C SER A 278 -2.91 -12.28 23.59
N SER A 279 -3.49 -12.12 24.78
CA SER A 279 -3.89 -13.10 25.79
C SER A 279 -3.83 -14.60 25.38
N SER A 280 -2.71 -15.26 25.68
CA SER A 280 -2.61 -16.73 25.75
C SER A 280 -1.43 -17.18 26.63
N SER A 281 -1.25 -16.56 27.80
CA SER A 281 -0.05 -16.78 28.63
C SER A 281 -0.25 -17.70 29.86
N THR A 282 -1.46 -18.21 30.12
CA THR A 282 -1.69 -19.18 31.21
C THR A 282 -1.44 -20.62 30.75
N LEU A 283 -2.00 -21.04 29.62
CA LEU A 283 -1.86 -22.44 29.13
C LEU A 283 -0.43 -22.84 28.74
N ARG A 284 0.37 -21.91 28.21
CA ARG A 284 1.75 -22.21 27.78
C ARG A 284 2.76 -22.29 28.92
N ARG A 285 2.49 -21.67 30.07
CA ARG A 285 3.44 -21.62 31.18
C ARG A 285 3.36 -22.87 32.06
N ASP A 286 2.15 -23.39 32.26
CA ASP A 286 1.90 -24.59 33.06
C ASP A 286 2.33 -25.88 32.32
N TYR A 287 2.16 -25.93 30.99
CA TYR A 287 2.61 -27.08 30.19
C TYR A 287 4.14 -27.22 30.14
N LEU A 288 4.87 -26.10 30.12
CA LEU A 288 6.34 -26.10 30.06
C LEU A 288 7.00 -26.30 31.43
N SER A 289 6.30 -25.97 32.53
CA SER A 289 6.76 -26.25 33.89
C SER A 289 6.58 -27.73 34.26
N GLU A 290 5.49 -28.38 33.82
CA GLU A 290 5.29 -29.84 33.95
C GLU A 290 6.40 -30.63 33.20
N ILE A 291 6.71 -30.23 31.97
CA ILE A 291 7.76 -30.90 31.17
C ILE A 291 9.15 -30.79 31.83
N ARG A 292 9.45 -29.67 32.52
CA ARG A 292 10.73 -29.52 33.23
C ARG A 292 10.83 -30.35 34.51
N GLN A 293 9.74 -30.55 35.24
CA GLN A 293 9.77 -31.32 36.49
C GLN A 293 9.97 -32.83 36.24
N HIS A 294 9.55 -33.35 35.08
CA HIS A 294 9.68 -34.77 34.76
C HIS A 294 10.96 -35.17 33.98
N SER A 295 11.73 -34.22 33.44
CA SER A 295 12.92 -34.54 32.61
C SER A 295 14.20 -34.94 33.37
N LYS A 296 14.20 -34.94 34.72
CA LYS A 296 15.38 -35.33 35.53
C LYS A 296 15.53 -36.82 35.80
N ARG A 297 14.63 -37.67 35.30
CA ARG A 297 14.83 -39.13 35.31
C ARG A 297 15.38 -39.57 33.96
N LYS A 298 16.53 -40.25 33.98
CA LYS A 298 17.18 -40.87 32.82
C LYS A 298 16.12 -41.57 31.96
N THR A 299 15.83 -41.01 30.80
CA THR A 299 14.89 -41.61 29.85
C THR A 299 15.55 -42.84 29.22
N PRO A 300 14.87 -44.00 29.18
CA PRO A 300 15.35 -45.13 28.41
C PRO A 300 15.38 -44.73 26.92
N GLN A 301 16.38 -45.22 26.22
CA GLN A 301 16.64 -44.92 24.81
C GLN A 301 15.37 -45.20 23.99
N ALA A 302 14.79 -44.15 23.40
CA ALA A 302 13.53 -44.26 22.67
C ALA A 302 13.67 -45.31 21.55
N PRO A 303 12.67 -46.18 21.34
CA PRO A 303 12.72 -47.20 20.30
C PRO A 303 12.93 -46.52 18.93
N ILE A 304 13.78 -47.15 18.11
CA ILE A 304 14.29 -46.66 16.82
C ILE A 304 13.17 -46.13 15.91
N ASP A 305 11.97 -46.71 16.01
CA ASP A 305 10.79 -46.35 15.23
C ASP A 305 10.26 -44.94 15.47
N ILE A 306 10.34 -44.40 16.70
CA ILE A 306 9.86 -43.04 17.01
C ILE A 306 10.81 -41.99 16.42
N LYS A 307 12.12 -42.27 16.44
CA LYS A 307 13.12 -41.41 15.80
C LYS A 307 12.96 -41.40 14.29
N PHE A 308 12.68 -42.56 13.69
CA PHE A 308 12.44 -42.68 12.26
C PHE A 308 11.16 -41.95 11.81
N GLN A 309 10.08 -42.03 12.60
CA GLN A 309 8.85 -41.28 12.35
C GLN A 309 9.04 -39.75 12.48
N ALA A 310 9.82 -39.29 13.46
CA ALA A 310 10.14 -37.88 13.62
C ALA A 310 10.99 -37.33 12.46
N ASP A 311 12.01 -38.08 12.03
CA ASP A 311 12.85 -37.70 10.88
C ASP A 311 12.06 -37.68 9.56
N MET A 312 11.07 -38.57 9.41
CA MET A 312 10.15 -38.55 8.27
C MET A 312 9.26 -37.31 8.25
N LEU A 313 8.64 -36.97 9.39
CA LEU A 313 7.82 -35.75 9.53
C LEU A 313 8.65 -34.48 9.34
N GLU A 314 9.90 -34.46 9.77
CA GLU A 314 10.81 -33.33 9.53
C GLU A 314 11.15 -33.18 8.03
N ARG A 315 11.36 -34.29 7.31
CA ARG A 315 11.58 -34.26 5.86
C ARG A 315 10.33 -33.82 5.11
N GLU A 316 9.15 -34.32 5.48
CA GLU A 316 7.87 -33.92 4.89
C GLU A 316 7.57 -32.44 5.12
N SER A 317 7.82 -31.93 6.33
CA SER A 317 7.63 -30.50 6.64
C SER A 317 8.63 -29.60 5.91
N ARG A 318 9.90 -30.01 5.77
CA ARG A 318 10.89 -29.28 4.95
C ARG A 318 10.53 -29.29 3.45
N GLN A 319 10.02 -30.40 2.94
CA GLN A 319 9.52 -30.50 1.55
C GLN A 319 8.25 -29.66 1.34
N ALA A 320 7.34 -29.62 2.31
CA ALA A 320 6.15 -28.76 2.26
C ALA A 320 6.53 -27.28 2.32
N TYR A 321 7.48 -26.91 3.18
CA TYR A 321 7.97 -25.54 3.30
C TYR A 321 8.67 -25.05 2.02
N THR A 322 9.51 -25.89 1.41
CA THR A 322 10.16 -25.57 0.13
C THR A 322 9.17 -25.45 -1.02
N LYS A 323 8.17 -26.34 -1.13
CA LYS A 323 7.10 -26.24 -2.14
C LYS A 323 6.24 -24.99 -1.97
N ASN A 324 5.90 -24.62 -0.73
CA ASN A 324 5.11 -23.42 -0.45
C ASN A 324 5.93 -22.13 -0.65
N LYS A 325 7.22 -22.15 -0.33
CA LYS A 325 8.14 -21.04 -0.63
C LYS A 325 8.30 -20.83 -2.15
N LEU A 326 8.46 -21.91 -2.91
CA LEU A 326 8.53 -21.85 -4.38
C LEU A 326 7.24 -21.29 -5.01
N LYS A 327 6.06 -21.65 -4.48
CA LYS A 327 4.79 -21.05 -4.91
C LYS A 327 4.69 -19.56 -4.56
N GLY A 328 5.13 -19.17 -3.37
CA GLY A 328 5.19 -17.76 -2.95
C GLY A 328 6.13 -16.93 -3.82
N ASP A 329 7.31 -17.46 -4.14
CA ASP A 329 8.29 -16.80 -5.01
C ASP A 329 7.77 -16.68 -6.46
N GLN A 330 7.02 -17.66 -6.96
CA GLN A 330 6.35 -17.59 -8.27
C GLN A 330 5.29 -16.49 -8.32
N LEU A 331 4.41 -16.41 -7.33
CA LEU A 331 3.38 -15.37 -7.24
C LEU A 331 4.00 -13.96 -7.09
N LEU A 332 5.10 -13.85 -6.34
CA LEU A 332 5.86 -12.60 -6.22
C LEU A 332 6.45 -12.17 -7.58
N MET A 333 7.03 -13.10 -8.34
CA MET A 333 7.59 -12.83 -9.66
C MET A 333 6.51 -12.42 -10.68
N GLU A 334 5.33 -13.05 -10.65
CA GLU A 334 4.20 -12.65 -11.48
C GLU A 334 3.71 -11.24 -11.13
N SER A 335 3.62 -10.91 -9.84
CA SER A 335 3.27 -9.56 -9.39
C SER A 335 4.30 -8.51 -9.82
N ILE A 336 5.60 -8.83 -9.74
CA ILE A 336 6.68 -7.95 -10.20
C ILE A 336 6.58 -7.74 -11.72
N LYS A 337 6.33 -8.80 -12.50
CA LYS A 337 6.14 -8.69 -13.95
C LYS A 337 4.95 -7.81 -14.33
N GLN A 338 3.82 -7.97 -13.64
CA GLN A 338 2.64 -7.12 -13.85
C GLN A 338 2.93 -5.65 -13.53
N LYS A 339 3.66 -5.38 -12.44
CA LYS A 339 4.05 -4.01 -12.05
C LYS A 339 5.06 -3.39 -13.01
N MET A 340 5.98 -4.17 -13.56
CA MET A 340 6.92 -3.73 -14.60
C MET A 340 6.18 -3.38 -15.90
N LEU A 341 5.24 -4.22 -16.33
CA LEU A 341 4.42 -3.96 -17.51
C LEU A 341 3.59 -2.66 -17.36
N LEU A 342 3.06 -2.40 -16.16
CA LEU A 342 2.37 -1.15 -15.82
C LEU A 342 3.26 0.09 -15.79
N LEU A 343 4.59 -0.07 -15.68
CA LEU A 343 5.55 1.03 -15.77
C LEU A 343 6.02 1.29 -17.21
N GLU A 344 5.96 0.26 -18.06
CA GLU A 344 6.31 0.36 -19.49
C GLU A 344 5.18 0.94 -20.33
N LEU A 345 3.92 0.60 -19.99
CA LEU A 345 2.72 1.26 -20.50
C LEU A 345 2.57 2.66 -19.93
#